data_AF-A0A2E6KRU6-F1
#
_entry.id   AF-A0A2E6KRU6-F1
#
_cell.length_a   1.000
_cell.length_b   1.000
_cell.length_c   1.000
_cell.angle_alpha   90.00
_cell.angle_beta   90.00
_cell.angle_gamma   90.00
#
_symmetry.space_group_name_H-M   'P 1'
#
loop_
_entity.id
_entity.type
_entity.pdbx_description
1 polymer ?
#
loop_
_entity_poly.entity_id
_entity_poly.type
_entity_poly.pdbx_seq_one_letter_code
_entity_poly.pdbx_strand_id
1 'polypeptide(L)' 'MNWLTKAIKFGEKIKKVFRKRPSKEEIENSDWTSCCKGPILKKDLENNLWVCNSCGKHHRISCRQRF' A
#
# COMPACT_ATOMS: atom_id res chain seq x y z
N MET A 1 21.09 11.91 34.51
CA MET A 1 20.40 10.97 33.60
C MET A 1 18.95 10.81 34.05
N ASN A 2 17.97 11.25 33.25
CA ASN A 2 16.55 11.18 33.59
C ASN A 2 15.85 10.15 32.67
N TRP A 3 15.03 9.26 33.22
CA TRP A 3 14.37 8.19 32.48
C TRP A 3 13.36 8.73 31.45
N LEU A 4 12.72 9.87 31.76
CA LEU A 4 11.81 10.60 30.88
C LEU A 4 12.47 11.01 29.56
N THR A 5 13.71 11.52 29.61
CA THR A 5 14.41 11.96 28.39
C THR A 5 14.85 10.80 27.50
N LYS A 6 15.05 9.59 28.07
CA LYS A 6 15.29 8.36 27.29
C LYS A 6 14.04 7.92 26.53
N ALA A 7 12.88 7.95 27.17
CA ALA A 7 11.61 7.56 26.54
C ALA A 7 11.24 8.49 25.37
N ILE A 8 11.40 9.80 25.54
CA ILE A 8 11.15 10.79 24.48
C ILE A 8 12.08 10.58 23.28
N LYS A 9 13.39 10.42 23.52
CA LYS A 9 14.38 10.14 22.46
C LYS A 9 14.09 8.83 21.71
N PHE A 10 13.55 7.82 22.39
CA PHE A 10 13.15 6.56 21.78
C PHE A 10 11.90 6.75 20.88
N GLY A 11 10.90 7.48 21.36
CA GLY A 11 9.71 7.83 20.58
C GLY A 11 10.04 8.66 19.32
N GLU A 12 11.00 9.59 19.42
CA GLU A 12 11.49 10.36 18.26
C GLU A 12 12.18 9.48 17.22
N LYS A 13 12.98 8.49 17.64
CA LYS A 13 13.59 7.52 16.73
C LYS A 13 12.54 6.68 16.02
N ILE A 14 11.51 6.23 16.73
CA ILE A 14 10.40 5.45 16.15
C ILE A 14 9.67 6.27 15.08
N LYS A 15 9.36 7.54 15.34
CA LYS A 15 8.72 8.44 14.36
C LYS A 15 9.59 8.70 13.12
N LYS A 16 10.92 8.66 13.25
CA LYS A 16 11.84 8.73 12.10
C LYS A 16 11.86 7.44 11.27
N VAL A 17 11.67 6.28 11.91
CA VAL A 17 11.69 4.95 11.25
C VAL A 17 10.36 4.64 10.58
N PHE A 18 9.23 5.05 11.17
CA PHE A 18 7.93 5.01 10.49
C PHE A 18 7.90 6.08 9.40
N ARG A 19 8.30 5.68 8.19
CA ARG A 19 8.26 6.48 6.97
C ARG A 19 6.89 7.15 6.81
N LYS A 20 6.91 8.36 6.23
CA LYS A 20 5.69 9.10 5.82
C LYS A 20 4.72 8.14 5.13
N ARG A 21 3.45 8.20 5.50
CA ARG A 21 2.39 7.49 4.79
C ARG A 21 2.48 7.89 3.31
N PRO A 22 2.52 6.93 2.38
CA PRO A 22 2.63 7.26 0.97
C PRO A 22 1.45 8.12 0.53
N SER A 23 1.73 9.09 -0.34
CA SER A 23 0.70 9.96 -0.92
C SER A 23 -0.23 9.13 -1.83
N LYS A 24 -1.41 9.67 -2.17
CA LYS A 24 -2.32 8.99 -3.10
C LYS A 24 -1.65 8.74 -4.46
N GLU A 25 -0.87 9.70 -4.94
CA GLU A 25 -0.12 9.63 -6.19
C GLU A 25 0.95 8.54 -6.15
N GLU A 26 1.67 8.40 -5.03
CA GLU A 26 2.68 7.33 -4.86
C GLU A 26 2.03 5.94 -4.87
N ILE A 27 0.83 5.79 -4.29
CA ILE A 27 0.08 4.53 -4.29
C ILE A 27 -0.45 4.21 -5.70
N GLU A 28 -0.96 5.21 -6.41
CA GLU A 28 -1.47 5.03 -7.78
C GLU A 28 -0.35 4.66 -8.76
N ASN A 29 0.83 5.27 -8.63
CA ASN A 29 2.00 4.97 -9.47
C ASN A 29 2.71 3.66 -9.08
N SER A 30 2.43 3.08 -7.92
CA SER A 30 3.06 1.82 -7.52
C SER A 30 2.62 0.65 -8.39
N ASP A 31 3.52 -0.26 -8.74
CA ASP A 31 3.20 -1.45 -9.56
C ASP A 31 2.37 -2.50 -8.80
N TRP A 32 2.25 -2.35 -7.49
CA TRP A 32 1.68 -3.34 -6.60
C TRP A 32 0.32 -2.89 -6.08
N THR A 33 -0.54 -3.85 -5.81
CA THR A 33 -1.81 -3.63 -5.13
C THR A 33 -2.07 -4.74 -4.14
N SER A 34 -2.71 -4.42 -3.01
CA SER A 34 -3.02 -5.42 -1.99
C SER A 34 -4.40 -6.05 -2.25
N CYS A 35 -4.45 -7.36 -2.12
CA CYS A 35 -5.70 -8.12 -2.05
C CYS A 35 -5.61 -9.18 -0.94
N CYS A 36 -6.50 -10.16 -0.97
CA CYS A 36 -6.74 -11.15 0.08
C CYS A 36 -5.46 -11.84 0.63
N LYS A 37 -4.59 -12.36 -0.24
CA LYS A 37 -3.40 -13.13 0.15
C LYS A 37 -2.13 -12.29 0.29
N GLY A 38 -2.19 -11.00 -0.08
CA GLY A 38 -1.02 -10.12 -0.07
C GLY A 38 -0.93 -9.21 -1.30
N PRO A 39 0.28 -8.69 -1.58
CA PRO A 39 0.54 -7.83 -2.73
C PRO A 39 0.54 -8.62 -4.04
N ILE A 40 -0.13 -8.07 -5.05
CA ILE A 40 -0.28 -8.60 -6.41
C ILE A 40 0.20 -7.50 -7.37
N LEU A 41 0.84 -7.88 -8.48
CA LEU A 41 1.18 -6.91 -9.52
C LEU A 41 -0.08 -6.43 -10.24
N LYS A 42 -0.15 -5.11 -10.51
CA LYS A 42 -1.26 -4.53 -11.28
C LYS A 42 -1.35 -5.09 -12.70
N LYS A 43 -0.20 -5.43 -13.31
CA LYS A 43 -0.13 -6.09 -14.63
C LYS A 43 -0.88 -7.43 -14.66
N ASP A 44 -0.75 -8.23 -13.60
CA ASP A 44 -1.43 -9.52 -13.50
C ASP A 44 -2.95 -9.35 -13.37
N LEU A 45 -3.39 -8.30 -12.68
CA LEU A 45 -4.80 -7.94 -12.59
C LEU A 45 -5.33 -7.42 -13.93
N GLU A 46 -4.57 -6.59 -14.64
CA GLU A 46 -4.95 -6.06 -15.94
C GLU A 46 -5.16 -7.18 -16.97
N ASN A 47 -4.27 -8.18 -17.00
CA ASN A 47 -4.41 -9.38 -17.82
C ASN A 47 -5.68 -10.20 -17.49
N ASN A 48 -6.20 -10.07 -16.28
CA ASN A 48 -7.40 -10.78 -15.81
C ASN A 48 -8.60 -9.84 -15.60
N LEU A 49 -8.73 -8.78 -16.40
CA LEU A 49 -9.89 -7.87 -16.37
C LEU A 49 -10.15 -7.28 -14.97
N TRP A 50 -9.09 -7.06 -14.20
CA TRP A 50 -9.10 -6.55 -12.83
C TRP A 50 -9.87 -7.44 -11.84
N VAL A 51 -9.90 -8.75 -12.08
CA VAL A 51 -10.44 -9.76 -11.17
C VAL A 51 -9.31 -10.48 -10.45
N CYS A 52 -9.41 -10.63 -9.13
CA CYS A 52 -8.41 -11.35 -8.37
C CYS A 52 -8.56 -12.87 -8.57
N ASN A 53 -7.52 -13.55 -9.07
CA ASN A 53 -7.52 -15.02 -9.26
C ASN A 53 -7.73 -15.81 -7.95
N SER A 54 -7.35 -15.26 -6.80
CA SER A 54 -7.41 -15.99 -5.54
C SER A 54 -8.77 -15.93 -4.85
N CYS A 55 -9.54 -14.86 -5.03
CA CYS A 55 -10.83 -14.68 -4.32
C CYS A 55 -11.99 -14.29 -5.22
N GLY A 56 -11.78 -14.15 -6.54
CA GLY A 56 -12.81 -13.72 -7.49
C GLY A 56 -13.28 -12.27 -7.29
N LYS A 57 -12.61 -11.49 -6.44
CA LYS A 57 -13.00 -10.10 -6.18
C LYS A 57 -12.71 -9.22 -7.40
N HIS A 58 -13.71 -8.45 -7.81
CA HIS A 58 -13.55 -7.39 -8.82
C HIS A 58 -12.93 -6.15 -8.18
N HIS A 59 -11.78 -5.72 -8.68
CA HIS A 59 -11.16 -4.47 -8.29
C HIS A 59 -11.81 -3.29 -9.02
N ARG A 60 -11.78 -2.11 -8.40
CA ARG A 60 -12.34 -0.90 -9.00
C ARG A 60 -11.43 -0.42 -10.12
N ILE A 61 -12.02 -0.23 -11.30
CA ILE A 61 -11.37 0.34 -12.48
C ILE A 61 -12.02 1.66 -12.84
N SER A 62 -11.26 2.53 -13.52
CA SER A 62 -11.81 3.75 -14.10
C SER A 62 -12.64 3.44 -15.35
N CYS A 63 -13.54 4.36 -15.73
CA CYS A 63 -14.35 4.18 -16.94
C CYS A 63 -13.48 4.04 -18.21
N ARG A 64 -12.33 4.73 -18.27
CA ARG A 64 -11.38 4.66 -19.39
C ARG A 64 -10.60 3.34 -19.45
N GLN A 65 -10.50 2.60 -18.35
CA GLN A 65 -9.89 1.27 -18.34
C GLN A 65 -10.89 0.17 -18.70
N ARG A 66 -12.19 0.49 -18.67
CA ARG A 66 -13.26 -0.46 -18.98
C ARG A 66 -13.60 -0.48 -20.47
N PHE A 67 -13.51 0.66 -21.14
CA PHE A 67 -13.77 0.86 -22.56
C PHE A 67 -12.46 1.09 -23.29
#